data_AF-A0A4E0QU61-F1
#
_entry.id   AF-A0A4E0QU61-F1
#
_cell.length_a   1.000
_cell.length_b   1.000
_cell.length_c   1.000
_cell.angle_alpha   90.00
_cell.angle_beta   90.00
_cell.angle_gamma   90.00
#
_symmetry.space_group_name_H-M   'P 1'
#
loop_
_entity.id
_entity.type
_entity.pdbx_description
1 polymer ?
#
loop_
_entity_poly.entity_id
_entity_poly.type
_entity_poly.pdbx_seq_one_letter_code
_entity_poly.pdbx_strand_id
1 'polypeptide(L)'
;MSTKLGGMLIIVGETMFLFSILNFLMITRLQYYSSGDSFIRTVFPHYILFLLGLSAVAFIGMWLAYVYVFPSKQKFSQEQAIKDGRSPMYSTILEIQKELIEMRSTINSLSEKIDIMAEDKNK
;
A
#
# COMPACT_ATOMS: atom_id res chain seq x y z
N MET A 1 -2.63 21.36 17.17
CA MET A 1 -2.92 20.30 18.17
C MET A 1 -2.73 18.87 17.65
N SER A 2 -2.79 18.62 16.33
CA SER A 2 -2.71 17.29 15.71
C SER A 2 -1.34 16.57 15.83
N THR A 3 -0.22 17.28 15.67
CA THR A 3 1.12 16.65 15.62
C THR A 3 1.59 16.05 16.96
N LYS A 4 1.22 16.67 18.09
CA LYS A 4 1.56 16.15 19.43
C LYS A 4 0.76 14.90 19.78
N LEU A 5 -0.51 14.84 19.38
CA LEU A 5 -1.36 13.66 19.57
C LEU A 5 -0.87 12.50 18.69
N GLY A 6 -0.50 12.78 17.44
CA GLY A 6 0.09 11.80 16.53
C GLY A 6 1.39 11.21 17.07
N GLY A 7 2.31 12.05 17.56
CA GLY A 7 3.56 11.58 18.16
C GLY A 7 3.34 10.71 19.39
N MET A 8 2.37 11.05 20.25
CA MET A 8 2.02 10.24 21.42
C MET A 8 1.43 8.87 21.03
N LEU A 9 0.55 8.84 20.03
CA LEU A 9 -0.02 7.59 19.51
C LEU A 9 1.05 6.66 18.94
N ILE A 10 2.05 7.22 18.25
CA ILE A 10 3.18 6.43 17.73
C ILE A 10 3.96 5.82 18.89
N ILE A 11 4.34 6.61 19.90
CA ILE A 11 5.12 6.10 21.05
C ILE A 11 4.35 5.01 21.80
N VAL A 12 3.04 5.21 22.04
CA VAL A 12 2.20 4.19 22.69
C VAL A 12 2.09 2.94 21.83
N GLY A 13 1.92 3.08 20.51
CA GLY A 13 1.88 1.98 19.56
C GLY A 13 3.17 1.16 19.55
N GLU A 14 4.33 1.83 19.45
CA GLU A 14 5.65 1.20 19.49
C GLU A 14 5.89 0.49 20.84
N THR A 15 5.50 1.12 21.95
CA THR A 15 5.62 0.53 23.28
C THR A 15 4.76 -0.74 23.39
N MET A 16 3.51 -0.69 22.94
CA MET A 16 2.62 -1.86 22.90
C MET A 16 3.17 -2.98 22.03
N PHE A 17 3.79 -2.64 20.90
CA PHE A 17 4.45 -3.61 20.02
C PHE A 17 5.61 -4.32 20.72
N LEU A 18 6.50 -3.57 21.40
CA LEU A 18 7.60 -4.15 22.18
C LEU A 18 7.08 -5.05 23.32
N PHE A 19 6.05 -4.62 24.04
CA PHE A 19 5.38 -5.46 25.05
C PHE A 19 4.79 -6.73 24.44
N SER A 20 4.19 -6.64 23.25
CA SER A 20 3.67 -7.81 22.54
C SER A 20 4.78 -8.81 22.19
N ILE A 21 5.93 -8.33 21.70
CA ILE A 21 7.10 -9.19 21.44
C ILE A 21 7.55 -9.90 22.73
N LEU A 22 7.68 -9.16 23.83
CA LEU A 22 8.10 -9.74 25.11
C LEU A 22 7.11 -10.81 25.59
N ASN A 23 5.81 -10.52 25.54
CA ASN A 23 4.77 -11.48 25.88
C ASN A 23 4.83 -12.72 24.98
N PHE A 24 5.04 -12.52 23.68
CA PHE A 24 5.19 -13.61 22.73
C PHE A 24 6.39 -14.51 23.05
N LEU A 25 7.55 -13.92 23.38
CA LEU A 25 8.72 -14.69 23.83
C LEU A 25 8.47 -15.45 25.13
N MET A 26 7.75 -14.85 26.09
CA MET A 26 7.41 -15.51 27.35
C MET A 26 6.47 -16.70 27.13
N ILE A 27 5.41 -16.52 26.34
CA ILE A 27 4.44 -17.59 26.04
C ILE A 27 5.11 -18.71 25.27
N THR A 28 5.90 -18.40 24.24
CA THR A 28 6.63 -19.41 23.46
C THR A 28 7.62 -20.19 24.33
N ARG A 29 8.27 -19.55 25.30
CA ARG A 29 9.12 -20.23 26.28
C ARG A 29 8.32 -21.18 27.17
N LEU A 30 7.19 -20.73 27.72
CA LEU A 30 6.32 -21.59 28.54
C LEU A 30 5.80 -22.79 27.76
N GLN A 31 5.36 -22.57 26.51
CA GLN A 31 4.89 -23.64 25.64
C GLN A 31 6.01 -24.64 25.31
N TYR A 32 7.21 -24.15 25.00
CA TYR A 32 8.34 -25.02 24.67
C TYR A 32 8.77 -25.94 25.82
N TYR A 33 8.70 -25.45 27.07
CA TYR A 33 9.03 -26.25 28.26
C TYR A 33 7.84 -26.96 28.91
N SER A 34 6.64 -26.84 28.33
CA SER A 34 5.42 -27.44 28.87
C SER A 34 5.58 -28.96 29.05
N SER A 35 5.31 -29.48 30.23
CA SER A 35 5.46 -30.91 30.54
C SER A 35 4.48 -31.81 29.79
N GLY A 36 3.37 -31.24 29.30
CA GLY A 36 2.32 -31.98 28.60
C GLY A 36 2.56 -32.20 27.11
N ASP A 37 3.55 -31.52 26.51
CA ASP A 37 3.87 -31.65 25.10
C ASP A 37 5.40 -31.76 24.90
N SER A 38 5.85 -32.94 24.46
CA SER A 38 7.26 -33.22 24.16
C SER A 38 7.57 -33.10 22.66
N PHE A 39 6.57 -32.90 21.81
CA PHE A 39 6.74 -32.94 20.36
C PHE A 39 7.70 -31.84 19.89
N ILE A 40 7.47 -30.61 20.33
CA ILE A 40 8.27 -29.45 19.93
C ILE A 40 9.75 -29.59 20.34
N ARG A 41 10.01 -30.16 21.52
CA ARG A 41 11.38 -30.42 22.01
C ARG A 41 12.08 -31.57 21.28
N THR A 42 11.29 -32.51 20.74
CA THR A 42 11.82 -33.60 19.92
C THR A 42 12.26 -33.08 18.54
N VAL A 43 11.43 -32.24 17.92
CA VAL A 43 11.72 -31.66 16.59
C VAL A 43 12.81 -30.59 16.67
N PHE A 44 12.78 -29.76 17.72
CA PHE A 44 13.78 -28.73 17.99
C PHE A 44 14.38 -28.97 19.38
N PRO A 45 15.57 -29.59 19.49
CA PRO A 45 16.20 -29.87 20.78
C PRO A 45 16.63 -28.62 21.55
N HIS A 46 16.94 -27.54 20.81
CA HIS A 46 17.35 -26.26 21.38
C HIS A 46 16.28 -25.19 21.18
N TYR A 47 15.98 -24.46 22.25
CA TYR A 47 14.99 -23.37 22.24
C TYR A 47 15.34 -22.27 21.21
N ILE A 48 16.63 -21.99 20.99
CA ILE A 48 17.08 -21.04 19.97
C ILE A 48 16.73 -21.52 18.56
N LEU A 49 16.87 -22.82 18.28
CA LEU A 49 16.49 -23.38 16.97
C LEU A 49 14.98 -23.31 16.77
N PHE A 50 14.20 -23.55 17.82
CA PHE A 50 12.75 -23.35 17.80
C PHE A 50 12.37 -21.90 17.49
N LEU A 51 13.01 -20.92 18.15
CA LEU A 51 12.79 -19.50 17.87
C LEU A 51 13.19 -19.11 16.45
N LEU A 52 14.31 -19.63 15.93
CA LEU A 52 14.73 -19.39 14.55
C LEU A 52 13.76 -20.00 13.53
N GLY A 53 13.29 -21.23 13.77
CA GLY A 53 12.29 -21.88 12.93
C GLY A 53 10.97 -21.09 12.91
N LEU A 54 10.52 -20.64 14.07
CA LEU A 54 9.32 -19.82 14.19
C LEU A 54 9.49 -18.44 13.51
N SER A 55 10.68 -17.83 13.64
CA SER A 55 11.01 -16.58 12.95
C SER A 55 11.03 -16.76 11.43
N ALA A 56 11.56 -17.88 10.92
CA ALA A 56 11.54 -18.18 9.49
C ALA A 56 10.11 -18.33 8.96
N VAL A 57 9.23 -19.03 9.69
CA VAL A 57 7.80 -19.15 9.31
C VAL A 57 7.12 -17.79 9.32
N ALA A 58 7.35 -16.97 10.36
CA ALA A 58 6.81 -15.62 10.43
C ALA A 58 7.33 -14.74 9.28
N PHE A 59 8.60 -14.86 8.93
CA PHE A 59 9.21 -14.15 7.81
C PHE A 59 8.60 -14.55 6.47
N ILE A 60 8.37 -15.84 6.23
CA ILE A 60 7.68 -16.32 5.02
C ILE A 60 6.25 -15.75 4.97
N GLY A 61 5.53 -15.76 6.09
CA GLY A 61 4.20 -15.16 6.18
C GLY A 61 4.21 -13.67 5.85
N MET A 62 5.15 -12.91 6.42
CA MET A 62 5.35 -11.50 6.13
C MET A 62 5.71 -11.27 4.66
N TRP A 63 6.60 -12.07 4.09
CA TRP A 63 7.01 -12.01 2.70
C TRP A 63 5.82 -12.22 1.76
N LEU A 64 5.02 -13.27 1.98
CA LEU A 64 3.83 -13.53 1.19
C LEU A 64 2.79 -12.42 1.31
N ALA A 65 2.61 -11.87 2.53
CA ALA A 65 1.73 -10.74 2.73
C ALA A 65 2.23 -9.51 1.95
N TYR A 66 3.52 -9.21 2.02
CA TYR A 66 4.17 -8.09 1.33
C TYR A 66 4.08 -8.20 -0.19
N VAL A 67 4.38 -9.38 -0.75
CA VAL A 67 4.42 -9.59 -2.20
C VAL A 67 3.03 -9.72 -2.80
N TYR A 68 2.08 -10.37 -2.13
CA TYR A 68 0.79 -10.70 -2.73
C TYR A 68 -0.38 -9.95 -2.11
N VAL A 69 -0.47 -9.91 -0.78
CA VAL A 69 -1.66 -9.37 -0.10
C VAL A 69 -1.69 -7.85 -0.18
N PHE A 70 -0.58 -7.17 0.10
CA PHE A 70 -0.55 -5.70 0.10
C PHE A 70 -0.79 -5.10 -1.30
N PRO A 71 -0.11 -5.54 -2.37
CA PRO A 71 -0.37 -5.03 -3.71
C PRO A 71 -1.81 -5.29 -4.17
N SER A 72 -2.35 -6.47 -3.85
CA SER A 72 -3.75 -6.83 -4.15
C SER A 72 -4.73 -5.89 -3.45
N LYS A 73 -4.58 -5.67 -2.14
CA LYS A 73 -5.42 -4.75 -1.37
C LYS A 73 -5.32 -3.32 -1.88
N GLN A 74 -4.13 -2.86 -2.22
CA GLN A 74 -3.91 -1.51 -2.70
C GLN A 74 -4.56 -1.30 -4.08
N LYS A 75 -4.41 -2.25 -5.01
CA LYS A 75 -5.08 -2.21 -6.31
C LYS A 75 -6.60 -2.22 -6.16
N PHE A 76 -7.14 -3.11 -5.33
CA PHE A 76 -8.58 -3.17 -5.05
C PHE A 76 -9.13 -1.90 -4.41
N SER A 77 -8.38 -1.27 -3.50
CA SER A 77 -8.75 0.01 -2.90
C SER A 77 -8.74 1.16 -3.92
N GLN A 78 -7.78 1.15 -4.86
CA GLN A 78 -7.73 2.15 -5.94
C GLN A 78 -8.90 1.98 -6.92
N GLU A 79 -9.21 0.75 -7.31
CA GLU A 79 -10.36 0.45 -8.18
C GLU A 79 -11.68 0.87 -7.52
N GLN A 80 -11.86 0.62 -6.23
CA GLN A 80 -13.01 1.12 -5.48
C GLN A 80 -13.03 2.65 -5.40
N ALA A 81 -11.89 3.31 -5.16
CA ALA A 81 -11.82 4.76 -5.14
C ALA A 81 -12.20 5.39 -6.49
N ILE A 82 -11.86 4.73 -7.61
CA ILE A 82 -12.29 5.15 -8.95
C ILE A 82 -13.79 4.92 -9.12
N LYS A 83 -14.31 3.74 -8.75
CA LYS A 83 -15.74 3.40 -8.86
C LYS A 83 -16.62 4.32 -8.02
N ASP A 84 -16.17 4.70 -6.84
CA ASP A 84 -16.90 5.58 -5.91
C ASP A 84 -16.68 7.07 -6.22
N GLY A 85 -15.96 7.41 -7.29
CA GLY A 85 -15.71 8.81 -7.69
C GLY A 85 -14.82 9.59 -6.72
N ARG A 86 -14.08 8.90 -5.84
CA ARG A 86 -13.21 9.48 -4.81
C ARG A 86 -11.74 9.58 -5.24
N SER A 87 -11.41 9.16 -6.46
CA SER A 87 -10.05 9.21 -7.00
C SER A 87 -9.78 10.59 -7.65
N PRO A 88 -9.04 11.49 -6.98
CA PRO A 88 -8.72 12.81 -7.53
C PRO A 88 -7.86 12.70 -8.79
N MET A 89 -7.04 11.65 -8.91
CA MET A 89 -6.20 11.43 -10.08
C MET A 89 -7.02 11.08 -11.32
N TYR A 90 -8.09 10.31 -11.17
CA TYR A 90 -8.96 9.94 -12.28
C TYR A 90 -9.76 11.14 -12.80
N SER A 91 -10.28 11.98 -11.90
CA SER A 91 -10.97 13.22 -12.29
C SER A 91 -10.04 14.19 -13.01
N THR A 92 -8.80 14.37 -12.53
CA THR A 92 -7.81 15.24 -13.19
C THR A 92 -7.44 14.73 -14.59
N ILE A 93 -7.32 13.42 -14.80
CA ILE A 93 -7.04 12.85 -16.13
C ILE A 93 -8.20 13.13 -17.10
N LEU A 94 -9.45 13.02 -16.64
CA LEU A 94 -10.62 13.34 -17.45
C LEU A 94 -10.68 14.81 -17.83
N GLU A 95 -10.36 15.71 -16.90
CA GLU A 95 -10.28 17.15 -17.16
C GLU A 95 -9.20 17.47 -18.20
N ILE A 96 -7.99 16.92 -18.05
CA ILE A 96 -6.90 17.09 -19.01
C ILE A 96 -7.29 16.58 -20.41
N GLN A 97 -7.95 15.42 -20.51
CA GLN A 97 -8.44 14.92 -21.80
C GLN A 97 -9.42 15.89 -22.46
N LYS A 98 -10.31 16.49 -21.67
CA LYS A 98 -11.28 17.45 -22.19
C LYS A 98 -10.59 18.72 -22.69
N GLU A 99 -9.63 19.26 -21.93
CA GLU A 99 -8.84 20.42 -22.35
C GLU A 99 -8.04 20.15 -23.63
N LEU A 100 -7.45 18.95 -23.79
CA LEU A 100 -6.74 18.57 -25.01
C LEU A 100 -7.65 18.53 -26.25
N ILE A 101 -8.88 18.05 -26.09
CA ILE A 101 -9.86 18.03 -27.18
C ILE A 101 -10.26 19.46 -27.57
N GLU A 102 -10.51 20.33 -26.59
CA GLU A 102 -10.86 21.73 -26.82
C GLU A 102 -9.71 22.51 -27.50
N MET A 103 -8.46 22.30 -27.08
CA MET A 103 -7.28 22.88 -27.73
C MET A 103 -7.17 22.41 -29.19
N ARG A 104 -7.37 21.12 -29.47
CA ARG A 104 -7.31 20.60 -30.84
C ARG A 104 -8.39 21.21 -31.73
N SER A 105 -9.61 21.36 -31.21
CA SER A 105 -10.70 22.05 -31.91
C SER A 105 -10.33 23.51 -32.22
N THR A 106 -9.77 24.21 -31.25
CA THR A 106 -9.35 25.62 -31.40
C THR A 106 -8.26 25.76 -32.46
N ILE A 107 -7.25 24.89 -32.45
CA ILE A 107 -6.17 24.86 -33.46
C ILE A 107 -6.75 24.63 -34.87
N ASN A 108 -7.67 23.68 -35.02
CA ASN A 108 -8.31 23.41 -36.32
C ASN A 108 -9.07 24.66 -36.82
N SER A 109 -9.83 25.32 -35.95
CA SER A 109 -10.56 26.55 -36.32
C SER A 109 -9.63 27.72 -36.66
N LEU A 110 -8.47 27.81 -36.01
CA LEU A 110 -7.44 28.80 -36.33
C LEU A 110 -6.79 28.51 -37.68
N SER A 111 -6.48 27.25 -37.96
CA SER A 111 -5.94 26.82 -39.25
C SER A 111 -6.90 27.17 -40.39
N GLU A 112 -8.18 26.83 -40.22
CA GLU A 112 -9.22 27.12 -41.21
C GLU A 112 -9.37 28.63 -41.46
N LYS A 113 -9.32 29.45 -40.41
CA LYS A 113 -9.34 30.92 -40.55
C LYS A 113 -8.10 31.47 -41.25
N ILE A 114 -6.92 30.89 -41.02
CA ILE A 114 -5.68 31.28 -41.70
C ILE A 114 -5.76 30.94 -43.19
N ASP A 115 -6.27 29.76 -43.53
CA ASP A 115 -6.43 29.33 -44.92
C ASP A 115 -7.39 30.26 -45.67
N ILE A 116 -8.53 30.62 -45.06
CA ILE A 116 -9.48 31.59 -45.63
C ILE A 116 -8.82 32.97 -45.83
N MET A 117 -8.05 33.46 -44.86
CA MET A 117 -7.34 34.75 -44.99
C MET A 117 -6.23 34.71 -46.04
N ALA A 118 -5.59 33.56 -46.25
CA ALA A 118 -4.57 33.38 -47.28
C ALA A 118 -5.18 33.34 -48.69
N GLU A 119 -6.37 32.75 -48.85
CA GLU A 119 -7.12 32.76 -50.10
C GLU A 119 -7.64 34.16 -50.46
N ASP A 120 -8.13 34.93 -49.49
CA ASP A 120 -8.64 36.29 -49.72
C ASP A 120 -7.54 37.31 -50.10
N LYS A 121 -6.29 37.05 -49.70
CA LYS A 121 -5.13 37.89 -50.06
C LYS A 121 -4.56 37.60 -51.44
N ASN A 122 -4.91 36.47 -52.05
CA ASN A 122 -4.43 36.05 -53.38
C ASN A 122 -5.43 36.35 -54.52
N LYS A 123 -6.54 37.04 -54.22
CA LYS A 123 -7.46 37.62 -55.20
C LYS A 123 -7.22 39.13 -55.32
#